data_AF-A0A416CQH7-F1
#
_entry.id   AF-A0A416CQH7-F1
#
_cell.length_a   1.000
_cell.length_b   1.000
_cell.length_c   1.000
_cell.angle_alpha   90.00
_cell.angle_beta   90.00
_cell.angle_gamma   90.00
#
_symmetry.space_group_name_H-M   'P 1'
#
loop_
_entity.id
_entity.type
_entity.pdbx_description
1 polymer ?
#
loop_
_entity_poly.entity_id
_entity_poly.type
_entity_poly.pdbx_seq_one_letter_code
_entity_poly.pdbx_strand_id
1 'polypeptide(L)'
;MLSVKKQGVIFDEIVKYNGGIHIKSEEEKKISLTIINKLRRQRWVTVKWHLMPEEWDVSPCRETAIFLDQAHGGSAINYAEFVIPPYNEAWA
;
A
#
# COMPACT_ATOMS: atom_id res chain seq x y z
N MET A 1 6.02 8.60 -14.19
CA MET A 1 5.77 7.93 -12.89
C MET A 1 4.31 8.13 -12.54
N LEU A 2 3.49 7.07 -12.43
CA LEU A 2 2.04 7.21 -12.24
C LEU A 2 1.68 7.07 -10.76
N SER A 3 0.83 7.96 -10.26
CA SER A 3 0.29 7.92 -8.89
C SER A 3 -1.16 8.35 -8.88
N VAL A 4 -1.94 7.77 -7.97
CA VAL A 4 -3.31 8.19 -7.67
C VAL A 4 -3.32 8.80 -6.27
N LYS A 5 -3.90 9.98 -6.13
CA LYS A 5 -4.09 10.64 -4.84
C LYS A 5 -5.58 10.71 -4.52
N LYS A 6 -5.94 10.29 -3.31
CA LYS A 6 -7.26 10.50 -2.72
C LYS A 6 -7.11 11.48 -1.56
N GLN A 7 -8.00 12.45 -1.50
CA GLN A 7 -8.03 13.43 -0.41
C GLN A 7 -9.26 13.20 0.44
N GLY A 8 -9.03 12.92 1.72
CA GLY A 8 -10.06 12.78 2.73
C GLY A 8 -9.98 13.86 3.79
N VAL A 9 -10.98 13.91 4.65
CA VAL A 9 -10.99 14.84 5.80
C VAL A 9 -9.93 14.43 6.84
N ILE A 10 -9.78 13.12 7.07
CA ILE A 10 -8.90 12.57 8.10
C ILE A 10 -7.52 12.21 7.53
N PHE A 11 -7.49 11.59 6.36
CA PHE A 11 -6.28 11.11 5.70
C PHE A 11 -6.20 11.63 4.27
N ASP A 12 -5.00 11.92 3.78
CA ASP A 12 -4.72 11.86 2.34
C ASP A 12 -3.99 10.53 2.07
N GLU A 13 -4.39 9.84 1.01
CA GLU A 13 -3.73 8.62 0.56
C GLU A 13 -3.13 8.82 -0.83
N ILE A 14 -1.88 8.38 -1.03
CA ILE A 14 -1.21 8.42 -2.32
C ILE A 14 -0.71 7.02 -2.63
N VAL A 15 -1.21 6.44 -3.72
CA VAL A 15 -0.76 5.14 -4.24
C VAL A 15 0.13 5.39 -5.45
N LYS A 16 1.35 4.85 -5.39
CA LYS A 16 2.36 4.99 -6.44
C LYS A 16 2.56 3.68 -7.19
N TYR A 17 2.30 3.78 -8.49
CA TYR A 17 2.52 2.84 -9.58
C TYR A 17 3.99 2.62 -9.97
N ASN A 18 4.84 1.92 -9.19
CA ASN A 18 6.25 1.78 -9.61
C ASN A 18 6.32 0.98 -10.93
N GLY A 19 6.90 1.58 -11.97
CA GLY A 19 6.95 0.98 -13.31
C GLY A 19 5.63 1.00 -14.10
N GLY A 20 4.63 1.82 -13.73
CA GLY A 20 3.35 1.96 -14.46
C GLY A 20 2.17 1.29 -13.73
N ILE A 21 0.97 1.20 -14.33
CA ILE A 21 -0.19 0.54 -13.70
C ILE A 21 -0.34 -0.94 -14.05
N HIS A 22 0.20 -1.34 -15.18
CA HIS A 22 0.10 -2.72 -15.61
C HIS A 22 0.98 -3.60 -14.73
N ILE A 23 0.45 -4.79 -14.46
CA ILE A 23 1.18 -5.86 -13.81
C ILE A 23 1.37 -6.96 -14.85
N LYS A 24 2.57 -7.51 -14.92
CA LYS A 24 2.89 -8.64 -15.77
C LYS A 24 3.16 -9.83 -14.89
N SER A 25 2.68 -11.00 -15.28
CA SER A 25 2.79 -12.22 -14.49
C SER A 25 4.25 -12.60 -14.18
N GLU A 26 5.20 -12.31 -15.07
CA GLU A 26 6.60 -12.70 -14.88
C GLU A 26 7.45 -11.68 -14.11
N GLU A 27 6.91 -10.49 -13.80
CA GLU A 27 7.66 -9.40 -13.19
C GLU A 27 7.11 -9.04 -11.81
N GLU A 28 8.00 -8.70 -10.87
CA GLU A 28 7.56 -8.14 -9.59
C GLU A 28 6.89 -6.77 -9.78
N LYS A 29 5.82 -6.52 -9.02
CA LYS A 29 5.20 -5.20 -8.94
C LYS A 29 5.35 -4.59 -7.57
N LYS A 30 6.11 -3.50 -7.50
CA LYS A 30 6.21 -2.66 -6.31
C LYS A 30 5.13 -1.58 -6.33
N ILE A 31 4.39 -1.45 -5.23
CA ILE A 31 3.39 -0.41 -5.03
C ILE A 31 3.72 0.29 -3.71
N SER A 32 3.91 1.60 -3.76
CA SER A 32 4.18 2.39 -2.56
C SER A 32 2.92 3.13 -2.15
N LEU A 33 2.55 3.04 -0.88
CA LEU A 33 1.45 3.76 -0.26
C LEU A 33 2.02 4.83 0.67
N THR A 34 1.56 6.06 0.51
CA THR A 34 1.79 7.14 1.46
C THR A 34 0.47 7.52 2.11
N ILE A 35 0.45 7.57 3.44
CA ILE A 35 -0.70 8.01 4.22
C ILE A 35 -0.30 9.26 4.99
N ILE A 36 -1.05 10.33 4.80
CA ILE A 36 -0.86 11.60 5.52
C ILE A 36 -2.02 11.75 6.52
N ASN A 37 -1.72 11.63 7.81
CA ASN A 37 -2.70 11.78 8.88
C ASN A 37 -2.85 13.24 9.29
N LYS A 38 -3.95 13.86 8.86
CA LYS A 38 -4.25 15.28 9.08
C LYS A 38 -4.63 15.60 10.52
N LEU A 39 -5.10 14.62 11.29
CA LEU A 39 -5.48 14.81 12.69
C LEU A 39 -4.29 14.96 13.62
N ARG A 40 -3.08 14.56 13.20
CA ARG A 40 -1.85 14.63 14.02
C ARG A 40 -2.00 13.93 15.37
N ARG A 41 -2.69 12.79 15.38
CA ARG A 41 -2.86 11.89 16.52
C ARG A 41 -2.54 10.46 16.12
N GLN A 42 -1.93 9.72 17.05
CA GLN A 42 -1.63 8.30 16.89
C GLN A 42 -2.87 7.50 16.50
N ARG A 43 -2.76 6.67 15.45
CA ARG A 43 -3.83 5.83 14.91
C ARG A 43 -3.27 4.54 14.34
N TRP A 44 -4.15 3.56 14.17
CA TRP A 44 -3.94 2.38 13.36
C TRP A 44 -4.87 2.43 12.16
N VAL A 45 -4.36 2.09 10.98
CA VAL A 45 -5.16 1.96 9.76
C VAL A 45 -4.95 0.58 9.16
N THR A 46 -6.02 -0.01 8.65
CA THR A 46 -5.96 -1.30 7.97
C THR A 46 -6.02 -1.07 6.46
N VAL A 47 -5.04 -1.61 5.74
CA VAL A 47 -5.01 -1.63 4.29
C VAL A 47 -5.43 -3.02 3.82
N LYS A 48 -6.40 -3.10 2.90
CA LYS A 48 -6.92 -4.35 2.35
C LYS A 48 -6.89 -4.33 0.83
N TRP A 49 -6.45 -5.44 0.23
CA TRP A 49 -6.48 -5.66 -1.22
C TRP A 49 -7.75 -6.41 -1.61
N HIS A 50 -8.77 -5.68 -2.08
CA HIS A 50 -10.13 -6.22 -2.26
C HIS A 50 -10.40 -6.98 -3.56
N LEU A 51 -9.63 -6.73 -4.63
CA LEU A 51 -9.91 -7.24 -5.98
C LEU A 51 -8.72 -8.00 -6.57
N MET A 52 -7.94 -8.66 -5.72
CA MET A 52 -6.82 -9.47 -6.18
C MET A 52 -7.33 -10.87 -6.55
N PRO A 53 -6.99 -11.40 -7.75
CA PRO A 53 -7.30 -12.78 -8.11
C PRO A 53 -6.78 -13.77 -7.07
N GLU A 54 -7.43 -14.93 -6.96
CA GLU A 54 -7.10 -15.92 -5.93
C GLU A 54 -5.67 -16.42 -6.05
N GLU A 55 -5.18 -16.54 -7.28
CA GLU A 55 -3.89 -17.09 -7.65
C GLU A 55 -2.74 -16.08 -7.48
N TRP A 56 -3.07 -14.84 -7.13
CA TRP A 56 -2.10 -13.76 -6.92
C TRP A 56 -1.89 -13.55 -5.43
N ASP A 57 -0.69 -13.14 -5.02
CA ASP A 57 -0.43 -12.76 -3.63
C ASP A 57 0.24 -11.39 -3.53
N VAL A 58 0.33 -10.86 -2.32
CA VAL A 58 0.97 -9.58 -2.05
C VAL A 58 1.70 -9.65 -0.72
N SER A 59 2.98 -9.31 -0.75
CA SER A 59 3.80 -9.12 0.43
C SER A 59 3.58 -7.70 0.99
N PRO A 60 3.47 -7.53 2.34
CA PRO A 60 3.62 -8.58 3.35
C PRO A 60 2.41 -9.51 3.50
N CYS A 61 1.21 -9.04 3.18
CA CYS A 61 -0.03 -9.83 3.15
C CYS A 61 -1.19 -9.02 2.52
N ARG A 62 -2.29 -9.69 2.18
CA ARG A 62 -3.52 -9.06 1.63
C ARG A 62 -4.20 -8.05 2.56
N GLU A 63 -3.97 -8.16 3.86
CA GLU A 63 -4.49 -7.25 4.88
C GLU A 63 -3.39 -6.85 5.85
N THR A 64 -2.99 -5.58 5.82
CA THR A 64 -1.89 -5.05 6.64
C THR A 64 -2.38 -3.96 7.57
N ALA A 65 -2.05 -4.07 8.85
CA ALA A 65 -2.22 -3.00 9.81
C ALA A 65 -0.99 -2.08 9.79
N ILE A 66 -1.21 -0.78 9.61
CA ILE A 66 -0.17 0.24 9.59
C ILE A 66 -0.34 1.14 10.81
N PHE A 67 0.74 1.27 11.57
CA PHE A 67 0.83 2.21 12.67
C PHE A 67 1.15 3.61 12.14
N LEU A 68 0.33 4.60 12.49
CA LEU A 68 0.58 6.00 12.17
C LEU A 68 1.16 6.69 13.40
N ASP A 69 2.48 6.65 13.53
CA ASP A 69 3.18 7.26 14.67
C ASP A 69 3.17 8.79 14.56
N GLN A 70 2.52 9.43 15.52
CA GLN A 70 2.47 10.89 15.63
C GLN A 70 2.69 11.35 17.07
N ALA A 71 3.17 10.47 17.96
CA ALA A 71 3.54 10.83 19.33
C ALA A 71 5.03 11.23 19.38
N HIS A 72 5.41 12.07 20.35
CA HIS A 72 6.82 12.36 20.72
C HIS A 72 7.79 12.71 19.56
N GLY A 73 7.32 13.38 18.50
CA GLY A 73 8.14 13.73 17.33
C GLY A 73 7.91 12.85 16.10
N GLY A 74 6.92 11.95 16.13
CA GLY A 74 6.47 11.15 14.99
C GLY A 74 5.99 11.98 13.79
N SER A 75 6.16 11.43 12.59
CA SER A 75 5.82 12.08 11.33
C SER A 75 4.35 11.90 10.97
N ALA A 76 3.72 12.95 10.45
CA ALA A 76 2.37 12.82 9.90
C ALA A 76 2.27 12.01 8.61
N ILE A 77 3.41 11.67 8.04
CA ILE A 77 3.54 10.92 6.80
C ILE A 77 4.08 9.54 7.14
N ASN A 78 3.32 8.51 6.78
CA ASN A 78 3.74 7.12 6.86
C ASN A 78 3.84 6.52 5.47
N TYR A 79 4.77 5.58 5.34
CA TYR A 79 5.06 4.89 4.08
C TYR A 79 4.91 3.39 4.29
N ALA A 80 4.27 2.74 3.33
CA ALA A 80 4.24 1.28 3.23
C ALA A 80 4.56 0.88 1.79
N GLU A 81 5.25 -0.23 1.64
CA GLU A 81 5.51 -0.83 0.34
C GLU A 81 4.88 -2.21 0.29
N PHE A 82 4.25 -2.48 -0.84
CA PHE A 82 3.64 -3.75 -1.17
C PHE A 82 4.32 -4.31 -2.40
N VAL A 83 4.56 -5.62 -2.39
CA VAL A 83 5.16 -6.32 -3.51
C VAL A 83 4.22 -7.42 -3.94
N ILE A 84 3.71 -7.32 -5.15
CA ILE A 84 3.06 -8.44 -5.82
C ILE A 84 4.19 -9.21 -6.50
N PRO A 85 4.50 -10.44 -6.06
CA PRO A 85 5.56 -11.23 -6.66
C PRO A 85 5.16 -11.67 -8.08
N PRO A 86 6.12 -12.13 -8.90
CA PRO A 86 5.79 -12.85 -10.11
C PRO A 86 4.82 -14.00 -9.81
N TYR A 87 3.86 -14.18 -10.69
CA TYR A 87 2.97 -15.32 -10.68
C TYR A 87 3.78 -16.60 -10.80
N ASN A 88 3.56 -17.54 -9.88
CA ASN A 88 4.23 -18.83 -9.89
C ASN A 88 3.18 -19.94 -9.99
N GLU A 89 3.11 -20.56 -11.17
CA GLU A 89 2.22 -21.69 -11.46
C GLU A 89 2.45 -22.92 -10.55
N ALA A 90 3.59 -23.01 -9.85
CA ALA A 90 3.90 -24.14 -8.98
C ALA A 90 3.05 -24.21 -7.68
N TRP A 91 2.20 -23.21 -7.43
CA TRP A 91 1.31 -23.14 -6.26
C TRP A 91 -0.18 -23.20 -6.62
N ALA A 92 -0.52 -23.40 -7.90
CA ALA A 92 -1.87 -23.64 -8.39
C ALA A 92 -2.14 -25.16 -8.50
#